data_AF-A0A9P6XR88-F1
#
_entry.id   AF-A0A9P6XR88-F1
#
_cell.length_a   1.000
_cell.length_b   1.000
_cell.length_c   1.000
_cell.angle_alpha   90.00
_cell.angle_beta   90.00
_cell.angle_gamma   90.00
#
_symmetry.space_group_name_H-M   'P 1'
#
loop_
_entity.id
_entity.type
_entity.pdbx_description
1 polymer ?
#
loop_
_entity_poly.entity_id
_entity_poly.type
_entity_poly.pdbx_seq_one_letter_code
_entity_poly.pdbx_strand_id
1 'polypeptide(L)'
;MREQMMDKAANEEADRRFHLYIAQSTGNSVLLATVTSMWDQAQGPIWEKLEPHFHTQELRQGSQEDHQRIFSALVAGDAQAARQAMRAHLERVIGEFAQGWR
;
A
#
# COMPACT_ATOMS: atom_id res chain seq x y z
N MET A 1 -8.32 -7.80 1.84
CA MET A 1 -7.30 -7.68 0.77
C MET A 1 -7.02 -9.03 0.11
N ARG A 2 -6.66 -10.06 0.89
CA ARG A 2 -6.40 -11.43 0.38
C ARG A 2 -7.55 -12.07 -0.41
N GLU A 3 -8.80 -11.85 0.01
CA GLU A 3 -10.00 -12.36 -0.68
C GLU A 3 -10.29 -11.63 -2.00
N GLN A 4 -9.78 -10.40 -2.14
CA GLN A 4 -10.05 -9.53 -3.28
C GLN A 4 -8.93 -9.58 -4.32
N MET A 5 -7.94 -10.47 -4.20
CA MET A 5 -6.73 -10.45 -5.04
C MET A 5 -6.95 -10.59 -6.56
N MET A 6 -8.05 -11.24 -6.96
CA MET A 6 -8.41 -11.45 -8.36
C MET A 6 -9.25 -10.30 -8.93
N ASP A 7 -9.87 -9.50 -8.06
CA ASP A 7 -10.59 -8.29 -8.43
C ASP A 7 -9.68 -7.09 -8.17
N LYS A 8 -9.15 -6.52 -9.24
CA LYS A 8 -8.21 -5.41 -9.17
C LYS A 8 -8.76 -4.22 -8.39
N ALA A 9 -9.97 -3.76 -8.70
CA ALA A 9 -10.55 -2.59 -8.09
C ALA A 9 -10.84 -2.84 -6.60
N ALA A 10 -11.36 -4.03 -6.26
CA ALA A 10 -11.59 -4.39 -4.88
C ALA A 10 -10.28 -4.60 -4.08
N ASN A 11 -9.19 -5.05 -4.74
CA ASN A 11 -7.88 -5.15 -4.13
C ASN A 11 -7.30 -3.77 -3.81
N GLU A 12 -7.35 -2.84 -4.76
CA GLU A 12 -6.89 -1.45 -4.60
C GLU A 12 -7.64 -0.72 -3.49
N GLU A 13 -8.97 -0.85 -3.44
CA GLU A 13 -9.75 -0.27 -2.35
C GLU A 13 -9.44 -0.92 -1.00
N ALA A 14 -9.17 -2.23 -0.97
CA ALA A 14 -8.73 -2.89 0.26
C ALA A 14 -7.32 -2.42 0.67
N ASP A 15 -6.45 -2.11 -0.28
CA ASP A 15 -5.10 -1.59 -0.04
C ASP A 15 -5.14 -0.17 0.52
N ARG A 16 -5.87 0.72 -0.14
CA ARG A 16 -6.15 2.07 0.37
C ARG A 16 -6.65 2.04 1.81
N ARG A 17 -7.67 1.23 2.11
CA ARG A 17 -8.21 1.12 3.48
C ARG A 17 -7.19 0.62 4.48
N PHE A 18 -6.33 -0.33 4.12
CA PHE A 18 -5.28 -0.81 5.01
C PHE A 18 -4.36 0.32 5.47
N HIS A 19 -3.83 1.12 4.53
CA HIS A 19 -2.97 2.26 4.84
C HIS A 19 -3.69 3.34 5.65
N LEU A 20 -4.95 3.66 5.31
CA LEU A 20 -5.74 4.64 6.03
C LEU A 20 -6.05 4.20 7.47
N TYR A 21 -6.35 2.92 7.71
CA TYR A 21 -6.58 2.42 9.06
C TYR A 21 -5.32 2.47 9.92
N ILE A 22 -4.14 2.17 9.36
CA ILE A 22 -2.87 2.34 10.09
C ILE A 22 -2.67 3.81 10.48
N ALA A 23 -2.86 4.74 9.53
CA ALA A 23 -2.71 6.17 9.79
C ALA A 23 -3.72 6.68 10.84
N GLN A 24 -4.99 6.29 10.70
CA GLN A 24 -6.05 6.62 11.66
C GLN A 24 -5.75 6.10 13.07
N SER A 25 -5.21 4.89 13.19
CA SER A 25 -4.88 4.27 14.49
C SER A 25 -3.80 5.03 15.27
N THR A 26 -3.04 5.92 14.63
CA THR A 26 -2.05 6.76 15.33
C THR A 26 -2.68 7.91 16.12
N GLY A 27 -3.96 8.24 15.88
CA GLY A 27 -4.62 9.43 16.43
C GLY A 27 -4.10 10.76 15.86
N ASN A 28 -3.16 10.73 14.90
CA ASN A 28 -2.60 11.92 14.26
C ASN A 28 -3.43 12.30 13.02
N SER A 29 -4.30 13.31 13.17
CA SER A 29 -5.18 13.78 12.10
C SER A 29 -4.43 14.36 10.91
N VAL A 30 -3.26 14.98 11.11
CA VAL A 30 -2.41 15.50 10.04
C VAL A 30 -1.88 14.34 9.19
N LEU A 31 -1.36 13.29 9.84
CA LEU A 31 -0.87 12.11 9.13
C LEU A 31 -1.98 11.43 8.31
N LEU A 32 -3.16 11.25 8.92
CA LEU A 32 -4.31 10.69 8.20
C LEU A 32 -4.67 11.54 6.97
N ALA A 33 -4.77 12.85 7.12
CA ALA A 33 -5.08 13.76 6.01
C ALA A 33 -4.01 13.70 4.91
N THR A 34 -2.73 13.63 5.27
CA THR A 34 -1.63 13.50 4.30
C THR A 34 -1.74 12.19 3.51
N VAL A 35 -1.92 11.05 4.19
CA VAL A 35 -2.03 9.74 3.52
C VAL A 35 -3.26 9.68 2.62
N THR A 36 -4.41 10.20 3.08
CA THR A 36 -5.63 10.32 2.25
C THR A 36 -5.37 11.13 0.99
N SER A 37 -4.75 12.31 1.14
CA SER A 37 -4.46 13.18 0.00
C SER A 37 -3.52 12.53 -1.02
N MET A 38 -2.53 11.75 -0.57
CA MET A 38 -1.64 11.00 -1.47
C MET A 38 -2.41 9.95 -2.28
N TRP A 39 -3.33 9.21 -1.64
CA TRP A 39 -4.17 8.23 -2.33
C TRP A 39 -5.14 8.88 -3.33
N ASP A 40 -5.76 10.01 -2.98
CA ASP A 40 -6.67 10.72 -3.87
C ASP A 40 -5.97 11.29 -5.10
N GLN A 41 -4.69 11.71 -4.96
CA GLN A 41 -3.87 12.15 -6.08
C GLN A 41 -3.46 11.00 -7.01
N ALA A 42 -3.35 9.78 -6.48
CA ALA A 42 -3.10 8.54 -7.23
C ALA A 42 -4.34 8.04 -8.01
N GLN A 43 -5.27 8.94 -8.37
CA GLN A 43 -6.46 8.67 -9.18
C GLN A 43 -6.58 9.64 -10.38
N GLY A 44 -5.53 10.40 -10.68
CA GLY A 44 -5.53 11.38 -11.77
C GLY A 44 -5.25 10.79 -13.17
N PRO A 45 -5.42 11.56 -14.25
CA PRO A 45 -5.27 11.08 -15.64
C PRO A 45 -3.87 10.54 -16.00
N ILE A 46 -2.85 10.96 -15.25
CA ILE A 46 -1.49 10.42 -15.37
C ILE A 46 -1.43 9.01 -14.80
N TRP A 47 -2.10 8.78 -13.66
CA TRP A 47 -2.16 7.46 -13.03
C TRP A 47 -2.88 6.45 -13.91
N GLU A 48 -4.02 6.82 -14.53
CA GLU A 48 -4.76 5.93 -15.43
C GLU A 48 -3.90 5.35 -16.57
N LYS A 49 -2.90 6.11 -17.04
CA LYS A 49 -1.98 5.66 -18.09
C LYS A 49 -0.83 4.80 -17.55
N LEU A 50 -0.49 4.96 -16.27
CA LEU A 50 0.63 4.29 -15.62
C LEU A 50 0.19 2.98 -14.98
N GLU A 51 -0.93 2.99 -14.28
CA GLU A 51 -1.56 1.91 -13.52
C GLU A 51 -1.53 0.52 -14.21
N PRO A 52 -1.73 0.39 -15.55
CA PRO A 52 -1.66 -0.92 -16.20
C PRO A 52 -0.30 -1.63 -16.09
N HIS A 53 0.78 -0.88 -15.90
CA HIS A 53 2.16 -1.42 -15.82
C HIS A 53 2.55 -1.82 -14.39
N PHE A 54 1.75 -1.43 -13.39
CA PHE A 54 2.12 -1.53 -11.96
C PHE A 54 1.15 -2.39 -11.14
N HIS A 55 0.14 -2.96 -11.80
CA HIS A 55 -0.88 -3.79 -11.16
C HIS A 55 -0.91 -5.20 -11.76
N THR A 56 0.26 -5.85 -11.91
CA THR A 56 0.33 -7.27 -12.26
C THR A 56 -0.06 -8.15 -11.06
N GLN A 57 -0.35 -9.43 -11.34
CA GLN A 57 -0.72 -10.38 -10.29
C GLN A 57 0.45 -10.63 -9.32
N GLU A 58 1.68 -10.73 -9.84
CA GLU A 58 2.89 -10.93 -9.04
C GLU A 58 3.10 -9.77 -8.06
N LEU A 59 2.91 -8.52 -8.53
CA LEU A 59 3.02 -7.32 -7.70
C LEU A 59 1.97 -7.33 -6.58
N ARG A 60 0.72 -7.69 -6.89
CA ARG A 60 -0.33 -7.82 -5.87
C ARG A 60 0.02 -8.88 -4.83
N GLN A 61 0.62 -10.00 -5.23
CA GLN A 61 1.07 -11.06 -4.31
C GLN A 61 2.19 -10.57 -3.39
N GLY A 62 3.22 -9.92 -3.95
CA GLY A 62 4.30 -9.32 -3.15
C GLY A 62 3.77 -8.32 -2.12
N SER A 63 2.85 -7.44 -2.51
CA SER A 63 2.23 -6.48 -1.59
C SER A 63 1.38 -7.15 -0.51
N GLN A 64 0.65 -8.25 -0.80
CA GLN A 64 -0.05 -8.98 0.26
C GLN A 64 0.91 -9.52 1.33
N GLU A 65 2.04 -10.08 0.92
CA GLU A 65 3.02 -10.62 1.87
C GLU A 65 3.61 -9.53 2.76
N ASP A 66 3.94 -8.39 2.17
CA ASP A 66 4.42 -7.22 2.91
C ASP A 66 3.38 -6.72 3.91
N HIS A 67 2.13 -6.58 3.49
CA HIS A 67 1.04 -6.16 4.38
C HIS A 67 0.83 -7.14 5.52
N GLN A 68 1.03 -8.44 5.27
CA GLN A 68 0.97 -9.43 6.34
C GLN A 68 2.11 -9.25 7.36
N ARG A 69 3.33 -8.96 6.90
CA ARG A 69 4.48 -8.66 7.79
C ARG A 69 4.22 -7.41 8.64
N ILE A 70 3.71 -6.35 8.01
CA ILE A 70 3.33 -5.10 8.70
C ILE A 70 2.25 -5.38 9.74
N PHE A 71 1.17 -6.05 9.35
CA PHE A 71 0.05 -6.37 10.24
C PHE A 71 0.49 -7.22 11.42
N SER A 72 1.29 -8.26 11.19
CA SER A 72 1.82 -9.11 12.27
C SER A 72 2.67 -8.32 13.27
N ALA A 73 3.50 -7.38 12.81
CA ALA A 73 4.28 -6.52 13.71
C ALA A 73 3.39 -5.55 14.51
N LEU A 74 2.35 -4.98 13.87
CA LEU A 74 1.37 -4.13 14.55
C LEU A 74 0.60 -4.89 15.63
N VAL A 75 0.12 -6.10 15.33
CA VAL A 75 -0.59 -6.96 16.30
C VAL A 75 0.31 -7.36 17.47
N ALA A 76 1.60 -7.58 17.21
CA ALA A 76 2.59 -7.86 18.25
C ALA A 76 2.95 -6.62 19.11
N GLY A 77 2.49 -5.43 18.75
CA GLY A 77 2.86 -4.17 19.42
C GLY A 77 4.30 -3.74 19.18
N ASP A 78 5.00 -4.32 18.18
CA ASP A 78 6.38 -4.00 17.86
C ASP A 78 6.44 -2.84 16.86
N ALA A 79 6.52 -1.63 17.41
CA ALA A 79 6.57 -0.40 16.63
C ALA A 79 7.82 -0.30 15.74
N GLN A 80 8.94 -0.91 16.14
CA GLN A 80 10.17 -0.88 15.33
C GLN A 80 10.05 -1.83 14.15
N ALA A 81 9.60 -3.06 14.37
CA ALA A 81 9.37 -4.02 13.30
C ALA A 81 8.31 -3.53 12.31
N ALA A 82 7.21 -2.93 12.80
CA ALA A 82 6.17 -2.38 11.92
C ALA A 82 6.72 -1.26 11.02
N ARG A 83 7.57 -0.38 11.57
CA ARG A 83 8.22 0.70 10.81
C ARG A 83 9.19 0.15 9.75
N GLN A 84 9.98 -0.86 10.11
CA GLN A 84 10.91 -1.51 9.19
C GLN A 84 10.16 -2.23 8.06
N ALA A 85 9.10 -2.97 8.40
CA ALA A 85 8.27 -3.67 7.41
C ALA A 85 7.59 -2.70 6.44
N MET A 86 7.02 -1.59 6.93
CA MET A 86 6.41 -0.56 6.07
C MET A 86 7.46 0.11 5.17
N ARG A 87 8.67 0.36 5.67
CA ARG A 87 9.76 0.91 4.85
C ARG A 87 10.14 -0.07 3.73
N ALA A 88 10.38 -1.33 4.06
CA ALA A 88 10.75 -2.35 3.09
C ALA A 88 9.66 -2.54 2.01
N HIS A 89 8.39 -2.51 2.42
CA HIS A 89 7.25 -2.50 1.52
C HIS A 89 7.31 -1.34 0.52
N LEU A 90 7.43 -0.10 1.01
CA LEU A 90 7.49 1.09 0.15
C LEU A 90 8.71 1.08 -0.76
N GLU A 91 9.88 0.65 -0.27
CA GLU A 91 11.11 0.54 -1.07
C GLU A 91 10.94 -0.47 -2.22
N ARG A 92 10.31 -1.63 -1.96
CA ARG A 92 10.00 -2.61 -3.01
C ARG A 92 9.03 -2.04 -4.04
N VAL A 93 7.91 -1.47 -3.59
CA VAL A 93 6.88 -0.87 -4.46
C VAL A 93 7.48 0.23 -5.33
N ILE A 94 8.29 1.13 -4.77
CA ILE A 94 9.02 2.17 -5.53
C ILE A 94 9.99 1.55 -6.54
N GLY A 95 10.71 0.50 -6.16
CA GLY A 95 11.62 -0.21 -7.05
C GLY A 95 10.91 -0.86 -8.25
N GLU A 96 9.69 -1.34 -8.05
CA GLU A 96 8.83 -1.88 -9.11
C GLU A 96 8.33 -0.75 -10.03
N PHE A 97 7.90 0.38 -9.45
CA PHE A 97 7.55 1.58 -10.23
C PHE A 97 8.70 2.05 -11.13
N ALA A 98 9.92 2.10 -10.61
CA ALA A 98 11.09 2.54 -11.36
C ALA A 98 11.49 1.59 -12.51
N GLN A 99 11.15 0.30 -12.39
CA GLN A 99 11.44 -0.70 -13.43
C GLN A 99 10.42 -0.68 -14.56
N GLY A 100 9.12 -0.51 -14.25
CA GLY A 100 8.06 -0.43 -15.26
C GLY A 100 8.05 0.87 -16.08
N TRP A 101 8.95 1.82 -15.78
CA TRP A 101 9.15 3.06 -16.54
C TRP A 101 10.21 2.96 -17.66
N ARG A 102 10.95 1.84 -17.75
CA ARG A 102 11.91 1.61 -18.84
C ARG A 102 11.25 0.96 -20.04
#